data_AF-A0A947AIY1-F1
#
_entry.id   AF-A0A947AIY1-F1
#
_cell.length_a   1.000
_cell.length_b   1.000
_cell.length_c   1.000
_cell.angle_alpha   90.00
_cell.angle_beta   90.00
_cell.angle_gamma   90.00
#
_symmetry.space_group_name_H-M   'P 1'
#
loop_
_entity.id
_entity.type
_entity.pdbx_description
1 polymer ?
#
loop_
_entity_poly.entity_id
_entity_poly.type
_entity_poly.pdbx_seq_one_letter_code
_entity_poly.pdbx_strand_id
1 'polypeptide(L)'
;GLDYVTIESALGTILSEVRALENPSPADSPSGLEFTHEFFDFTITGLAPGASTTVTLYCPVGAAPTTYYRYGPTPTNLADHWYEFDFDGTTGAQINANVITLNFVDGDRGDDDLIANGTIVDAGGPGSPAASSSGGGGGGGSSGGGCFIATTSVGLANITVAPILPYFILTLLLFVIGKATQRGRKR
;
A
#
# COMPACT_ATOMS: atom_id res chain seq x y z
N GLY A 1 15.21 15.04 -13.12
CA GLY A 1 14.55 16.29 -13.58
C GLY A 1 13.59 16.70 -12.50
N LEU A 2 12.59 17.50 -12.81
CA LEU A 2 11.36 17.54 -12.00
C LEU A 2 10.49 16.39 -12.51
N ASP A 3 10.87 15.16 -12.16
CA ASP A 3 10.10 13.98 -12.53
C ASP A 3 8.98 13.84 -11.50
N TYR A 4 7.73 13.86 -11.96
CA TYR A 4 6.55 13.77 -11.12
C TYR A 4 5.60 12.70 -11.66
N VAL A 5 4.91 12.02 -10.75
CA VAL A 5 3.79 11.13 -11.08
C VAL A 5 2.50 11.89 -10.83
N THR A 6 1.58 11.84 -11.78
CA THR A 6 0.22 12.36 -11.56
C THR A 6 -0.69 11.21 -11.14
N ILE A 7 -1.45 11.39 -10.06
CA ILE A 7 -2.43 10.41 -9.57
C ILE A 7 -3.82 11.00 -9.77
N GLU A 8 -4.68 10.27 -10.48
CA GLU A 8 -6.05 10.66 -10.80
C GLU A 8 -7.00 9.58 -10.29
N SER A 9 -7.98 9.94 -9.45
CA SER A 9 -9.06 9.02 -9.05
C SER A 9 -10.26 9.14 -9.99
N ALA A 10 -11.07 8.08 -10.07
CA ALA A 10 -12.27 8.06 -10.89
C ALA A 10 -13.28 9.17 -10.50
N LEU A 11 -14.06 9.64 -11.48
CA LEU A 11 -15.11 10.64 -11.28
C LEU A 11 -16.08 10.22 -10.17
N GLY A 12 -16.44 11.18 -9.32
CA GLY A 12 -17.35 10.97 -8.19
C GLY A 12 -16.67 10.46 -6.92
N THR A 13 -15.36 10.23 -6.95
CA THR A 13 -14.55 9.95 -5.75
C THR A 13 -13.74 11.18 -5.33
N ILE A 14 -13.20 11.14 -4.12
CA ILE A 14 -12.28 12.14 -3.60
C ILE A 14 -10.93 11.47 -3.36
N LEU A 15 -9.88 11.99 -4.00
CA LEU A 15 -8.50 11.63 -3.73
C LEU A 15 -7.91 12.56 -2.67
N SER A 16 -7.31 12.00 -1.63
CA SER A 16 -6.77 12.72 -0.49
C SER A 16 -5.51 12.04 0.06
N GLU A 17 -4.81 12.72 0.98
CA GLU A 17 -3.59 12.21 1.63
C GLU A 17 -2.49 11.73 0.67
N VAL A 18 -2.46 12.28 -0.55
CA VAL A 18 -1.48 11.91 -1.57
C VAL A 18 -0.08 12.35 -1.16
N ARG A 19 0.81 11.39 -0.94
CA ARG A 19 2.22 11.65 -0.60
C ARG A 19 3.14 10.60 -1.22
N ALA A 20 4.38 11.00 -1.46
CA ALA A 20 5.46 10.06 -1.72
C ALA A 20 5.83 9.36 -0.39
N LEU A 21 6.19 8.08 -0.50
CA LEU A 21 6.50 7.19 0.60
C LEU A 21 7.86 6.56 0.34
N GLU A 22 8.79 6.71 1.29
CA GLU A 22 10.04 5.94 1.30
C GLU A 22 9.72 4.45 1.36
N ASN A 23 10.66 3.60 0.91
CA ASN A 23 10.47 2.16 0.96
C ASN A 23 10.05 1.67 2.37
N PRO A 24 8.80 1.20 2.56
CA PRO A 24 8.26 0.89 3.88
C PRO A 24 8.88 -0.37 4.50
N SER A 25 9.46 -1.25 3.68
CA SER A 25 10.15 -2.45 4.14
C SER A 25 11.37 -2.75 3.25
N PRO A 26 12.51 -2.09 3.51
CA PRO A 26 13.70 -2.18 2.67
C PRO A 26 14.45 -3.51 2.81
N ALA A 27 14.24 -4.25 3.91
CA ALA A 27 14.97 -5.49 4.19
C ALA A 27 14.52 -6.68 3.32
N ASP A 28 13.27 -6.64 2.86
CA ASP A 28 12.61 -7.72 2.11
C ASP A 28 11.94 -7.19 0.83
N SER A 29 12.42 -6.05 0.33
CA SER A 29 11.92 -5.46 -0.91
C SER A 29 12.00 -6.44 -2.08
N PRO A 30 11.05 -6.38 -3.02
CA PRO A 30 11.02 -7.26 -4.19
C PRO A 30 12.36 -7.25 -4.96
N SER A 31 13.02 -8.41 -5.04
CA SER A 31 14.32 -8.54 -5.70
C SER A 31 14.22 -8.47 -7.22
N GLY A 32 15.23 -7.88 -7.87
CA GLY A 32 15.29 -7.81 -9.34
C GLY A 32 14.43 -6.69 -9.94
N LEU A 33 13.87 -5.82 -9.08
CA LEU A 33 13.10 -4.64 -9.46
C LEU A 33 13.76 -3.37 -8.93
N GLU A 34 13.55 -2.27 -9.63
CA GLU A 34 13.90 -0.92 -9.22
C GLU A 34 12.62 -0.08 -9.15
N PHE A 35 12.46 0.64 -8.04
CA PHE A 35 11.33 1.54 -7.79
C PHE A 35 11.79 2.99 -7.97
N THR A 36 12.10 3.37 -9.21
CA THR A 36 12.72 4.67 -9.54
C THR A 36 11.87 5.87 -9.15
N HIS A 37 10.55 5.69 -9.00
CA HIS A 37 9.61 6.73 -8.58
C HIS A 37 9.11 6.54 -7.15
N GLU A 38 9.83 5.74 -6.35
CA GLU A 38 9.47 5.38 -4.97
C GLU A 38 8.07 4.78 -4.87
N PHE A 39 7.44 4.94 -3.72
CA PHE A 39 6.08 4.49 -3.44
C PHE A 39 5.20 5.73 -3.19
N PHE A 40 3.90 5.53 -3.28
CA PHE A 40 2.89 6.54 -3.02
C PHE A 40 1.91 5.98 -2.00
N ASP A 41 1.46 6.86 -1.13
CA ASP A 41 0.36 6.61 -0.21
C ASP A 41 -0.76 7.59 -0.54
N PHE A 42 -1.98 7.08 -0.64
CA PHE A 42 -3.17 7.89 -0.88
C PHE A 42 -4.43 7.22 -0.35
N THR A 43 -5.48 8.04 -0.21
CA THR A 43 -6.80 7.60 0.23
C THR A 43 -7.86 8.04 -0.76
N ILE A 44 -8.72 7.10 -1.18
CA ILE A 44 -9.91 7.35 -1.98
C ILE A 44 -11.13 7.29 -1.07
N THR A 45 -12.01 8.29 -1.12
CA THR A 45 -13.30 8.26 -0.41
C THR A 45 -14.46 8.58 -1.34
N GLY A 46 -15.69 8.42 -0.83
CA GLY A 46 -16.92 8.71 -1.57
C GLY A 46 -17.51 7.50 -2.29
N LEU A 47 -17.03 6.30 -1.98
CA LEU A 47 -17.54 5.06 -2.51
C LEU A 47 -18.75 4.58 -1.70
N ALA A 48 -19.66 3.85 -2.34
CA ALA A 48 -20.56 2.99 -1.59
C ALA A 48 -19.76 1.81 -1.02
N PRO A 49 -20.07 1.31 0.20
CA PRO A 49 -19.39 0.15 0.75
C PRO A 49 -19.36 -1.05 -0.22
N GLY A 50 -18.17 -1.56 -0.52
CA GLY A 50 -17.94 -2.68 -1.46
C GLY A 50 -17.94 -2.29 -2.93
N ALA A 51 -17.97 -0.99 -3.27
CA ALA A 51 -17.97 -0.55 -4.65
C ALA A 51 -16.57 -0.62 -5.29
N SER A 52 -16.55 -0.89 -6.59
CA SER A 52 -15.34 -0.84 -7.39
C SER A 52 -15.00 0.59 -7.82
N THR A 53 -13.71 0.88 -7.94
CA THR A 53 -13.21 2.15 -8.49
C THR A 53 -11.87 1.95 -9.20
N THR A 54 -11.40 3.00 -9.86
CA THR A 54 -10.07 3.03 -10.46
C THR A 54 -9.28 4.26 -10.03
N VAL A 55 -7.96 4.10 -10.03
CA VAL A 55 -6.98 5.18 -9.95
C VAL A 55 -6.02 5.05 -11.10
N THR A 56 -5.71 6.15 -11.77
CA THR A 56 -4.74 6.18 -12.87
C THR A 56 -3.49 6.95 -12.43
N LEU A 57 -2.34 6.29 -12.54
CA LEU A 57 -1.03 6.91 -12.38
C LEU A 57 -0.46 7.21 -13.77
N TYR A 58 -0.05 8.45 -13.96
CA TYR A 58 0.70 8.89 -15.13
C TYR A 58 2.15 9.08 -14.71
N CYS A 59 3.00 8.10 -15.03
CA CYS A 59 4.43 8.19 -14.82
C CYS A 59 5.08 9.12 -15.85
N PRO A 60 6.26 9.69 -15.56
CA PRO A 60 7.02 10.50 -16.50
C PRO A 60 7.18 9.84 -17.87
N VAL A 61 7.20 10.64 -18.94
CA VAL A 61 7.43 10.14 -20.30
C VAL A 61 8.80 9.45 -20.36
N GLY A 62 8.82 8.21 -20.87
CA GLY A 62 10.01 7.37 -20.91
C GLY A 62 10.17 6.43 -19.72
N ALA A 63 9.38 6.60 -18.65
CA ALA A 63 9.21 5.55 -17.66
C ALA A 63 8.59 4.31 -18.33
N ALA A 64 9.12 3.14 -17.98
CA ALA A 64 8.65 1.84 -18.48
C ALA A 64 8.41 0.90 -17.30
N PRO A 65 7.45 1.21 -16.41
CA PRO A 65 7.04 0.27 -15.38
C PRO A 65 6.52 -1.00 -16.05
N THR A 66 6.83 -2.14 -15.45
CA THR A 66 6.31 -3.45 -15.91
C THR A 66 5.48 -4.14 -14.85
N THR A 67 5.46 -3.60 -13.63
CA THR A 67 4.73 -4.12 -12.48
C THR A 67 4.33 -2.98 -11.55
N TYR A 68 3.38 -3.24 -10.66
CA TYR A 68 3.03 -2.38 -9.53
C TYR A 68 3.03 -3.23 -8.27
N TYR A 69 3.80 -2.82 -7.27
CA TYR A 69 3.85 -3.53 -5.99
C TYR A 69 3.16 -2.71 -4.91
N ARG A 70 2.53 -3.43 -4.00
CA ARG A 70 1.97 -2.87 -2.78
C ARG A 70 2.66 -3.44 -1.55
N TYR A 71 2.65 -2.64 -0.49
CA TYR A 71 3.01 -3.09 0.84
C TYR A 71 1.82 -2.90 1.77
N GLY A 72 1.25 -4.00 2.25
CA GLY A 72 0.07 -3.99 3.10
C GLY A 72 -0.51 -5.39 3.27
N PRO A 73 -1.68 -5.52 3.91
CA PRO A 73 -2.35 -6.80 4.07
C PRO A 73 -3.05 -7.25 2.78
N THR A 74 -3.38 -8.53 2.74
CA THR A 74 -4.24 -9.16 1.73
C THR A 74 -5.28 -10.04 2.42
N PRO A 75 -6.40 -10.41 1.76
CA PRO A 75 -7.44 -11.25 2.36
C PRO A 75 -6.94 -12.59 2.94
N THR A 76 -5.80 -13.11 2.43
CA THR A 76 -5.19 -14.36 2.88
C THR A 76 -4.00 -14.16 3.83
N ASN A 77 -3.47 -12.94 3.95
CA ASN A 77 -2.36 -12.61 4.84
C ASN A 77 -2.55 -11.19 5.41
N LEU A 78 -3.00 -11.11 6.66
CA LEU A 78 -3.35 -9.84 7.32
C LEU A 78 -2.12 -9.09 7.89
N ALA A 79 -0.93 -9.66 7.83
CA ALA A 79 0.28 -8.93 8.17
C ALA A 79 0.78 -8.18 6.92
N ASP A 80 1.33 -6.98 7.11
CA ASP A 80 1.90 -6.22 6.00
C ASP A 80 3.02 -7.00 5.32
N HIS A 81 2.95 -7.08 3.99
CA HIS A 81 3.93 -7.75 3.16
C HIS A 81 3.93 -7.15 1.77
N TRP A 82 5.03 -7.35 1.06
CA TRP A 82 5.10 -7.06 -0.37
C TRP A 82 4.27 -8.06 -1.17
N TYR A 83 3.47 -7.55 -2.09
CA TYR A 83 2.83 -8.37 -3.12
C TYR A 83 2.74 -7.61 -4.44
N GLU A 84 2.85 -8.37 -5.52
CA GLU A 84 2.59 -7.88 -6.87
C GLU A 84 1.09 -7.67 -7.03
N PHE A 85 0.70 -6.45 -7.41
CA PHE A 85 -0.69 -6.08 -7.55
C PHE A 85 -1.16 -6.25 -9.00
N ASP A 86 -0.88 -7.38 -9.64
CA ASP A 86 -1.31 -7.64 -11.02
C ASP A 86 -2.83 -7.80 -11.13
N PHE A 87 -3.42 -7.37 -12.26
CA PHE A 87 -4.85 -7.49 -12.48
C PHE A 87 -5.32 -8.95 -12.55
N ASP A 88 -6.19 -9.34 -11.62
CA ASP A 88 -6.71 -10.71 -11.48
C ASP A 88 -8.09 -10.93 -12.13
N GLY A 89 -8.63 -9.89 -12.80
CA GLY A 89 -9.99 -9.86 -13.32
C GLY A 89 -10.96 -9.04 -12.47
N THR A 90 -10.58 -8.70 -11.23
CA THR A 90 -11.37 -7.90 -10.27
C THR A 90 -10.57 -6.73 -9.73
N THR A 91 -9.40 -7.01 -9.13
CA THR A 91 -8.49 -6.01 -8.54
C THR A 91 -7.13 -6.08 -9.22
N GLY A 92 -6.35 -5.01 -9.12
CA GLY A 92 -4.96 -4.98 -9.59
C GLY A 92 -4.68 -3.94 -10.67
N ALA A 93 -3.41 -3.85 -11.04
CA ALA A 93 -2.81 -2.92 -11.95
C ALA A 93 -2.87 -3.45 -13.38
N GLN A 94 -3.27 -2.57 -14.30
CA GLN A 94 -3.14 -2.73 -15.73
C GLN A 94 -2.18 -1.67 -16.24
N ILE A 95 -1.06 -2.10 -16.83
CA ILE A 95 0.02 -1.20 -17.23
C ILE A 95 0.05 -1.08 -18.75
N ASN A 96 -0.01 0.16 -19.24
CA ASN A 96 0.11 0.50 -20.64
C ASN A 96 1.15 1.61 -20.81
N ALA A 97 2.37 1.22 -21.15
CA ALA A 97 3.54 2.11 -21.19
C ALA A 97 3.73 2.84 -19.86
N ASN A 98 3.70 4.16 -19.85
CA ASN A 98 3.88 4.99 -18.66
C ASN A 98 2.57 5.29 -17.91
N VAL A 99 1.45 4.65 -18.29
CA VAL A 99 0.15 4.82 -17.65
C VAL A 99 -0.24 3.53 -16.94
N ILE A 100 -0.56 3.62 -15.66
CA ILE A 100 -0.96 2.48 -14.82
C ILE A 100 -2.38 2.74 -14.33
N THR A 101 -3.31 1.84 -14.64
CA THR A 101 -4.66 1.85 -14.10
C THR A 101 -4.77 0.82 -12.99
N LEU A 102 -4.91 1.28 -11.75
CA LEU A 102 -5.17 0.47 -10.58
C LEU A 102 -6.68 0.25 -10.45
N ASN A 103 -7.10 -1.01 -10.35
CA ASN A 103 -8.48 -1.41 -10.15
C ASN A 103 -8.64 -1.87 -8.70
N PHE A 104 -9.60 -1.27 -8.00
CA PHE A 104 -9.87 -1.57 -6.61
C PHE A 104 -11.33 -1.94 -6.39
N VAL A 105 -11.57 -2.66 -5.30
CA VAL A 105 -12.88 -2.86 -4.69
C VAL A 105 -12.71 -2.54 -3.19
N ASP A 106 -13.55 -1.67 -2.66
CA ASP A 106 -13.54 -1.26 -1.24
C ASP A 106 -13.77 -2.48 -0.33
N GLY A 107 -12.80 -2.77 0.53
CA GLY A 107 -12.74 -3.95 1.38
C GLY A 107 -12.09 -5.22 0.81
N ASP A 108 -11.49 -5.16 -0.38
CA ASP A 108 -10.82 -6.31 -1.04
C ASP A 108 -9.29 -6.12 -1.16
N ARG A 109 -8.61 -7.04 -1.87
CA ARG A 109 -7.17 -6.92 -2.15
C ARG A 109 -6.86 -5.56 -2.77
N GLY A 110 -5.89 -4.87 -2.18
CA GLY A 110 -5.62 -3.50 -2.54
C GLY A 110 -6.41 -2.48 -1.70
N ASP A 111 -6.93 -2.87 -0.55
CA ASP A 111 -7.44 -1.95 0.46
C ASP A 111 -6.85 -2.34 1.81
N ASP A 112 -6.08 -1.45 2.44
CA ASP A 112 -5.23 -1.83 3.58
C ASP A 112 -6.03 -2.18 4.84
N ASP A 113 -7.30 -1.78 4.96
CA ASP A 113 -8.13 -2.19 6.10
C ASP A 113 -8.98 -3.44 5.82
N LEU A 114 -9.13 -3.84 4.55
CA LEU A 114 -9.95 -4.97 4.09
C LEU A 114 -11.41 -4.90 4.58
N ILE A 115 -11.94 -3.70 4.79
CA ILE A 115 -13.31 -3.44 5.25
C ILE A 115 -14.04 -2.56 4.24
N ALA A 116 -15.14 -3.07 3.70
CA ALA A 116 -16.06 -2.29 2.87
C ALA A 116 -16.70 -1.14 3.68
N ASN A 117 -16.11 0.06 3.61
CA ASN A 117 -16.53 1.23 4.39
C ASN A 117 -16.67 2.52 3.55
N GLY A 118 -16.45 2.41 2.24
CA GLY A 118 -16.49 3.52 1.30
C GLY A 118 -15.16 4.28 1.17
N THR A 119 -14.07 3.70 1.69
CA THR A 119 -12.72 4.28 1.73
C THR A 119 -11.72 3.23 1.30
N ILE A 120 -10.79 3.61 0.42
CA ILE A 120 -9.69 2.73 0.02
C ILE A 120 -8.38 3.39 0.41
N VAL A 121 -7.53 2.66 1.12
CA VAL A 121 -6.16 3.06 1.44
C VAL A 121 -5.17 2.22 0.63
N ASP A 122 -4.28 2.90 -0.10
CA ASP A 122 -3.23 2.27 -0.93
C ASP A 122 -1.86 2.80 -0.54
N ALA A 123 -0.95 1.88 -0.27
CA ALA A 123 0.50 2.12 -0.27
C ALA A 123 1.17 1.21 -1.32
N GLY A 124 1.69 1.82 -2.39
CA GLY A 124 2.28 1.06 -3.49
C GLY A 124 3.07 1.90 -4.48
N GLY A 125 3.71 1.25 -5.44
CA GLY A 125 4.61 1.93 -6.37
C GLY A 125 4.90 1.17 -7.66
N PRO A 126 5.19 1.89 -8.76
CA PRO A 126 5.59 1.31 -10.02
C PRO A 126 7.01 0.72 -9.95
N GLY A 127 7.15 -0.53 -10.39
CA GLY A 127 8.44 -1.21 -10.50
C GLY A 127 8.83 -1.45 -11.96
N SER A 128 10.13 -1.40 -12.22
CA SER A 128 10.75 -1.84 -13.49
C SER A 128 11.82 -2.88 -13.21
N PRO A 129 12.18 -3.76 -14.16
CA PRO A 129 13.28 -4.69 -13.97
C PRO A 129 14.56 -3.91 -13.67
N ALA A 130 15.28 -4.32 -12.64
CA ALA A 130 16.58 -3.76 -12.34
C ALA A 130 17.45 -3.92 -13.58
N ALA A 131 18.12 -2.83 -13.99
CA ALA A 131 19.07 -2.91 -15.08
C ALA A 131 20.09 -3.98 -14.71
N SER A 132 20.01 -5.12 -15.39
CA SER A 132 21.05 -6.14 -15.26
C SER A 132 22.31 -5.42 -15.67
N SER A 133 23.22 -5.18 -14.71
CA SER A 133 24.57 -4.77 -15.06
C SER A 133 25.07 -5.86 -15.99
N SER A 134 25.06 -5.58 -17.29
CA SER A 134 25.62 -6.47 -18.28
C SER A 134 27.10 -6.51 -17.95
N GLY A 135 27.49 -7.48 -17.14
CA GLY A 135 28.87 -7.84 -16.90
C GLY A 135 29.45 -8.20 -18.25
N GLY A 136 30.00 -7.20 -18.94
CA GLY A 136 30.79 -7.38 -20.13
C GLY A 136 31.90 -8.33 -19.75
N GLY A 137 31.82 -9.56 -20.25
CA GLY A 137 32.89 -10.54 -20.15
C GLY A 137 34.12 -9.98 -20.84
N GLY A 138 35.00 -9.36 -20.07
CA GLY A 138 36.37 -9.01 -20.42
C GLY A 138 37.29 -9.68 -19.42
N GLY A 139 37.92 -10.79 -19.82
CA GLY A 139 38.83 -11.53 -18.96
C GLY A 139 40.12 -10.78 -18.63
N GLY A 140 40.72 -11.17 -17.50
CA GLY A 140 42.15 -11.08 -17.26
C GLY A 140 42.58 -10.05 -16.21
N GLY A 141 43.22 -10.54 -15.14
CA GLY A 141 44.28 -9.78 -14.47
C GLY A 141 44.06 -9.40 -13.01
N SER A 142 44.82 -10.09 -12.16
CA SER A 142 45.19 -9.84 -10.76
C SER A 142 45.30 -8.36 -10.28
N SER A 143 45.07 -8.21 -8.97
CA SER A 143 45.66 -7.26 -8.00
C SER A 143 45.05 -5.86 -7.86
N GLY A 144 44.84 -5.48 -6.59
CA GLY A 144 44.70 -4.08 -6.17
C GLY A 144 43.38 -3.79 -5.45
N GLY A 145 43.47 -3.47 -4.16
CA GLY A 145 42.32 -3.15 -3.31
C GLY A 145 41.53 -1.91 -3.75
N GLY A 146 40.27 -1.86 -3.35
CA GLY A 146 39.37 -0.73 -3.61
C GLY A 146 38.18 -0.73 -2.66
N CYS A 147 38.27 0.16 -1.67
CA CYS A 147 37.25 0.78 -0.84
C CYS A 147 35.77 0.33 -0.98
N PHE A 148 35.31 -0.46 -0.01
CA PHE A 148 33.94 -0.35 0.47
C PHE A 148 33.94 0.71 1.58
N ILE A 149 33.36 1.88 1.36
CA ILE A 149 33.00 2.76 2.48
C ILE A 149 31.78 2.13 3.14
N ALA A 150 32.02 1.24 4.10
CA ALA A 150 31.07 0.97 5.16
C ALA A 150 31.16 2.15 6.14
N THR A 151 30.28 3.14 5.99
CA THR A 151 30.10 4.15 7.03
C THR A 151 29.43 3.48 8.23
N THR A 152 30.23 3.07 9.20
CA THR A 152 29.74 2.68 10.52
C THR A 152 29.42 3.95 11.30
N SER A 153 28.15 4.38 11.28
CA SER A 153 27.68 5.34 12.27
C SER A 153 27.49 4.61 13.61
N VAL A 154 28.47 4.71 14.49
CA VAL A 154 28.30 4.49 15.93
C VAL A 154 27.47 5.66 16.48
N GLY A 155 26.21 5.40 16.81
CA GLY A 155 25.33 6.34 17.49
C GLY A 155 24.74 5.68 18.73
N LEU A 156 25.34 5.94 19.90
CA LEU A 156 24.69 5.72 21.19
C LEU A 156 23.64 6.82 21.37
N ALA A 157 22.37 6.45 21.53
CA ALA A 157 21.37 7.35 22.09
C ALA A 157 20.45 6.59 23.06
N ASN A 158 20.26 7.24 24.20
CA ASN A 158 19.67 6.72 25.42
C ASN A 158 18.21 6.28 25.29
N ILE A 159 17.89 5.29 26.13
CA ILE A 159 16.57 4.83 26.54
C ILE A 159 15.65 6.00 26.92
N THR A 160 14.41 5.98 26.42
CA THR A 160 13.25 6.55 27.13
C THR A 160 12.10 5.54 27.10
N VAL A 161 11.51 5.28 28.26
CA VAL A 161 10.47 4.28 28.50
C VAL A 161 9.10 4.96 28.67
N ALA A 162 8.13 4.54 27.85
CA ALA A 162 6.66 4.51 28.03
C ALA A 162 5.88 5.85 28.16
N PRO A 163 4.55 5.90 27.89
CA PRO A 163 3.52 5.08 28.54
C PRO A 163 2.53 4.35 27.62
N ILE A 164 2.09 3.19 28.11
CA ILE A 164 0.88 2.45 27.76
C ILE A 164 -0.33 3.27 28.22
N LEU A 165 -1.36 3.47 27.39
CA LEU A 165 -2.72 3.69 27.91
C LEU A 165 -3.81 3.02 27.06
N PRO A 166 -4.88 2.53 27.71
CA PRO A 166 -5.81 1.55 27.17
C PRO A 166 -7.09 2.22 26.63
N TYR A 167 -7.55 1.80 25.46
CA TYR A 167 -8.89 2.16 24.98
C TYR A 167 -9.62 0.93 24.46
N PHE A 168 -10.18 0.15 25.38
CA PHE A 168 -11.33 -0.72 25.11
C PHE A 168 -12.29 -0.64 26.29
N ILE A 169 -13.10 0.42 26.29
CA ILE A 169 -14.39 0.43 26.98
C ILE A 169 -15.44 0.78 25.93
N LEU A 170 -16.18 -0.22 25.47
CA LEU A 170 -17.59 -0.02 25.16
C LEU A 170 -18.37 -1.25 25.62
N THR A 171 -19.01 -1.09 26.77
CA THR A 171 -19.98 -2.02 27.35
C THR A 171 -21.16 -2.24 26.39
N LEU A 172 -21.36 -3.50 26.00
CA LEU A 172 -22.56 -3.99 25.32
C LEU A 172 -23.77 -3.85 26.27
N LEU A 173 -24.62 -2.85 26.06
CA LEU A 173 -25.89 -2.74 26.77
C LEU A 173 -26.90 -3.70 26.14
N LEU A 174 -27.25 -4.76 26.88
CA LEU A 174 -28.35 -5.67 26.60
C LEU A 174 -29.67 -4.89 26.50
N PHE A 175 -30.30 -4.91 25.32
CA PHE A 175 -31.68 -4.49 25.15
C PHE A 175 -32.61 -5.61 25.63
N VAL A 176 -32.93 -5.61 26.93
CA VAL A 176 -34.06 -6.38 27.47
C VAL A 176 -35.26 -5.42 27.57
N ILE A 177 -36.17 -5.47 26.61
CA ILE A 177 -37.53 -4.97 26.81
C ILE A 177 -38.45 -6.18 27.01
N GLY A 178 -38.90 -6.33 28.24
CA GLY A 178 -39.78 -7.41 28.68
C GLY A 178 -41.17 -7.36 28.05
N LYS A 179 -41.75 -8.55 27.84
CA LYS A 179 -43.17 -8.69 27.54
C LYS A 179 -43.99 -8.34 28.79
N ALA A 180 -44.71 -7.22 28.72
CA ALA A 180 -45.71 -6.87 29.73
C ALA A 180 -46.97 -7.73 29.56
N THR A 181 -47.18 -8.61 30.53
CA THR A 181 -48.41 -9.34 30.82
C THR A 181 -49.59 -8.38 31.02
N GLN A 182 -50.64 -8.46 30.21
CA GLN A 182 -51.93 -7.87 30.53
C GLN A 182 -52.84 -8.94 31.16
N ARG A 183 -52.97 -8.90 32.49
CA ARG A 183 -54.11 -9.46 33.23
C ARG A 183 -54.94 -8.29 33.76
N GLY A 184 -56.10 -8.08 33.17
CA GLY A 184 -57.10 -7.12 33.63
C GLY A 184 -58.50 -7.71 33.56
N ARG A 185 -58.94 -8.33 34.66
CA ARG A 185 -60.30 -8.80 34.93
C ARG A 185 -61.07 -7.68 35.63
N LYS A 186 -62.31 -7.38 35.18
CA LYS A 186 -63.50 -6.82 35.90
C LYS A 186 -64.45 -6.26 34.82
N ARG A 187 -65.76 -6.47 34.77
CA ARG A 187 -66.76 -7.09 35.65
C ARG A 187 -67.78 -7.82 34.76
#